data_AF-A0A0K1EMX4-F1
#
_entry.id   AF-A0A0K1EMX4-F1
#
_cell.length_a   1.000
_cell.length_b   1.000
_cell.length_c   1.000
_cell.angle_alpha   90.00
_cell.angle_beta   90.00
_cell.angle_gamma   90.00
#
_symmetry.space_group_name_H-M   'P 1'
#
loop_
_entity.id
_entity.type
_entity.pdbx_description
1 polymer ?
#
loop_
_entity_poly.entity_id
_entity_poly.type
_entity_poly.pdbx_seq_one_letter_code
_entity_poly.pdbx_strand_id
1 'polypeptide(L)'
;MHAPRPFPARVAAALLAFSTTVGAVGACGGGPSNFPDRDAVTAAQAVWCDALAKVLGGGPKWEHLAACKAAYPTASPGYLRQMAKCFPRRLEAAGDDKTDRAQLISECNDEVIGSINEPEAAAQDLIEARCARMFRCENVPAAECKAGFTKLDGSQRVLLTTVYNGAGRYEIADCLDTASCTDNEIAGRDACYKPVTDKLLWFPY
;
A
#
# COMPACT_ATOMS: atom_id res chain seq x y z
N MET A 1 8.33 -23.06 48.01
CA MET A 1 8.29 -24.18 47.05
C MET A 1 7.20 -23.85 46.04
N HIS A 2 7.59 -23.53 44.81
CA HIS A 2 6.69 -23.04 43.76
C HIS A 2 6.09 -24.22 42.98
N ALA A 3 4.76 -24.25 42.84
CA ALA A 3 4.05 -25.19 41.98
C ALA A 3 4.08 -24.70 40.52
N PRO A 4 4.24 -25.59 39.52
CA PRO A 4 4.20 -25.22 38.11
C PRO A 4 2.75 -25.00 37.64
N ARG A 5 2.53 -23.95 36.85
CA ARG A 5 1.26 -23.65 36.18
C ARG A 5 1.08 -24.54 34.95
N PRO A 6 -0.12 -25.08 34.67
CA PRO A 6 -0.40 -25.80 33.44
C PRO A 6 -0.61 -24.82 32.27
N PHE A 7 0.07 -25.09 31.15
CA PHE A 7 -0.25 -24.51 29.84
C PHE A 7 -1.44 -25.26 29.23
N PRO A 8 -2.47 -24.58 28.70
CA PRO A 8 -3.40 -25.23 27.80
C PRO A 8 -2.76 -25.37 26.41
N ALA A 9 -2.54 -26.62 26.03
CA ALA A 9 -2.29 -27.02 24.67
C ALA A 9 -3.58 -26.97 23.84
N ARG A 10 -3.39 -26.85 22.51
CA ARG A 10 -4.32 -27.17 21.41
C ARG A 10 -5.37 -26.10 21.06
N VAL A 11 -5.17 -25.45 19.92
CA VAL A 11 -6.02 -25.71 18.74
C VAL A 11 -5.13 -25.66 17.49
N ALA A 12 -5.00 -26.80 16.84
CA ALA A 12 -4.59 -26.93 15.45
C ALA A 12 -5.80 -27.51 14.69
N ALA A 13 -5.81 -27.28 13.37
CA ALA A 13 -6.77 -27.75 12.36
C ALA A 13 -8.05 -26.90 12.23
N ALA A 14 -8.61 -26.64 11.05
CA ALA A 14 -8.21 -26.86 9.67
C ALA A 14 -9.32 -26.29 8.74
N LEU A 15 -8.97 -26.12 7.46
CA LEU A 15 -9.81 -26.30 6.28
C LEU A 15 -10.89 -25.26 5.90
N LEU A 16 -10.57 -24.55 4.82
CA LEU A 16 -11.30 -24.52 3.54
C LEU A 16 -12.84 -24.57 3.61
N ALA A 17 -13.45 -23.42 3.35
CA ALA A 17 -14.73 -23.31 2.67
C ALA A 17 -14.73 -22.05 1.78
N PHE A 18 -14.14 -22.15 0.58
CA PHE A 18 -14.38 -21.17 -0.47
C PHE A 18 -15.72 -21.50 -1.13
N SER A 19 -16.75 -20.76 -0.76
CA SER A 19 -17.99 -20.64 -1.51
C SER A 19 -18.52 -19.25 -1.28
N THR A 20 -18.46 -18.42 -2.31
CA THR A 20 -19.44 -17.35 -2.57
C THR A 20 -19.17 -16.78 -3.95
N THR A 21 -20.09 -17.06 -4.84
CA THR A 21 -20.41 -16.25 -6.01
C THR A 21 -20.57 -14.80 -5.57
N VAL A 22 -19.69 -13.90 -6.03
CA VAL A 22 -19.92 -12.46 -5.95
C VAL A 22 -19.97 -11.94 -7.37
N GLY A 23 -21.14 -11.38 -7.70
CA GLY A 23 -21.48 -10.85 -9.00
C GLY A 23 -20.54 -9.72 -9.42
N ALA A 24 -20.33 -9.65 -10.72
CA ALA A 24 -19.73 -8.52 -11.39
C ALA A 24 -20.62 -7.28 -11.19
N VAL A 25 -20.35 -6.49 -10.15
CA VAL A 25 -20.67 -5.07 -10.17
C VAL A 25 -19.66 -4.41 -11.10
N GLY A 26 -20.13 -4.11 -12.32
CA GLY A 26 -19.40 -3.28 -13.25
C GLY A 26 -19.15 -1.91 -12.62
N ALA A 27 -17.89 -1.63 -12.31
CA ALA A 27 -17.44 -0.32 -11.88
C ALA A 27 -17.48 0.64 -13.08
N CYS A 28 -18.64 1.28 -13.29
CA CYS A 28 -18.68 2.56 -14.00
C CYS A 28 -18.19 3.65 -13.04
N GLY A 29 -16.89 3.65 -12.75
CA GLY A 29 -16.22 4.69 -11.97
C GLY A 29 -15.46 5.63 -12.90
N GLY A 30 -16.16 6.62 -13.46
CA GLY A 30 -15.55 7.75 -14.16
C GLY A 30 -14.90 8.69 -13.14
N GLY A 31 -13.84 8.24 -12.48
CA GLY A 31 -13.06 9.07 -11.56
C GLY A 31 -12.28 10.17 -12.29
N PRO A 32 -11.70 11.12 -11.55
CA PRO A 32 -10.83 12.14 -12.13
C PRO A 32 -9.72 11.49 -12.95
N SER A 33 -9.62 11.85 -14.24
CA SER A 33 -8.57 11.31 -15.13
C SER A 33 -7.23 12.05 -14.98
N ASN A 34 -7.16 13.04 -14.11
CA ASN A 34 -5.97 13.86 -13.91
C ASN A 34 -5.78 14.23 -12.44
N PHE A 35 -4.66 13.82 -11.87
CA PHE A 35 -4.27 14.13 -10.50
C PHE A 35 -3.08 15.09 -10.49
N PRO A 36 -3.00 16.05 -9.54
CA PRO A 36 -1.92 17.05 -9.52
C PRO A 36 -0.50 16.49 -9.41
N ASP A 37 -0.34 15.27 -8.88
CA ASP A 37 0.94 14.61 -8.71
C ASP A 37 1.34 13.70 -9.88
N ARG A 38 0.55 13.65 -10.96
CA ARG A 38 0.76 12.75 -12.10
C ARG A 38 2.16 12.84 -12.70
N ASP A 39 2.60 14.05 -13.04
CA ASP A 39 3.92 14.24 -13.66
C ASP A 39 5.06 13.84 -12.70
N ALA A 40 4.88 14.10 -11.40
CA ALA A 40 5.83 13.71 -10.36
C ALA A 40 5.89 12.19 -10.20
N VAL A 41 4.75 11.49 -10.29
CA VAL A 41 4.67 10.02 -10.28
C VAL A 41 5.37 9.45 -11.51
N THR A 42 5.08 9.96 -12.71
CA THR A 42 5.74 9.51 -13.94
C THR A 42 7.26 9.70 -13.88
N ALA A 43 7.73 10.85 -13.39
CA ALA A 43 9.16 11.08 -13.22
C ALA A 43 9.79 10.13 -12.17
N ALA A 44 9.13 9.91 -11.04
CA ALA A 44 9.60 8.99 -10.01
C ALA A 44 9.59 7.52 -10.45
N GLN A 45 8.59 7.14 -11.26
CA GLN A 45 8.51 5.82 -11.88
C GLN A 45 9.67 5.60 -12.83
N ALA A 46 10.05 6.60 -13.64
CA ALA A 46 11.23 6.48 -14.50
C ALA A 46 12.51 6.21 -13.69
N VAL A 47 12.68 6.89 -12.55
CA VAL A 47 13.82 6.66 -11.64
C VAL A 47 13.79 5.24 -11.04
N TRP A 48 12.62 4.77 -10.60
CA TRP A 48 12.43 3.39 -10.14
C TRP A 48 12.80 2.37 -11.23
N CYS A 49 12.35 2.58 -12.46
CA CYS A 49 12.64 1.70 -13.58
C CYS A 49 14.11 1.67 -13.96
N ASP A 50 14.78 2.83 -13.95
CA ASP A 50 16.22 2.90 -14.22
C ASP A 50 17.02 2.19 -13.12
N ALA A 51 16.58 2.31 -11.86
CA ALA A 51 17.15 1.57 -10.74
C ALA A 51 16.98 0.04 -10.89
N LEU A 52 15.77 -0.43 -11.25
CA LEU A 52 15.52 -1.84 -11.54
C LEU A 52 16.33 -2.34 -12.73
N ALA A 53 16.39 -1.58 -13.82
CA ALA A 53 17.13 -1.95 -15.02
C ALA A 53 18.62 -2.17 -14.72
N LYS A 54 19.20 -1.30 -13.88
CA LYS A 54 20.59 -1.42 -13.43
C LYS A 54 20.85 -2.75 -12.71
N VAL A 55 19.96 -3.15 -11.82
CA VAL A 55 20.21 -4.29 -10.92
C VAL A 55 19.61 -5.63 -11.39
N LEU A 56 18.63 -5.61 -12.31
CA LEU A 56 17.97 -6.83 -12.80
C LEU A 56 18.28 -7.17 -14.26
N GLY A 57 18.63 -6.20 -15.11
CA GLY A 57 18.50 -6.36 -16.55
C GLY A 57 19.65 -5.84 -17.41
N GLY A 58 20.82 -5.57 -16.82
CA GLY A 58 21.98 -5.08 -17.58
C GLY A 58 21.82 -3.63 -18.07
N GLY A 59 21.02 -2.82 -17.38
CA GLY A 59 20.87 -1.39 -17.63
C GLY A 59 19.91 -1.08 -18.79
N PRO A 60 20.24 -0.15 -19.72
CA PRO A 60 19.31 0.34 -20.73
C PRO A 60 18.73 -0.70 -21.70
N LYS A 61 19.30 -1.91 -21.73
CA LYS A 61 18.86 -3.01 -22.59
C LYS A 61 17.83 -3.94 -21.95
N TRP A 62 17.45 -3.67 -20.70
CA TRP A 62 16.46 -4.47 -20.00
C TRP A 62 15.13 -4.48 -20.77
N GLU A 63 14.65 -5.66 -21.15
CA GLU A 63 13.48 -5.85 -22.02
C GLU A 63 12.19 -5.26 -21.45
N HIS A 64 12.15 -5.11 -20.12
CA HIS A 64 11.02 -4.59 -19.37
C HIS A 64 11.05 -3.07 -19.16
N LEU A 65 12.11 -2.38 -19.54
CA LEU A 65 12.31 -0.95 -19.24
C LEU A 65 11.19 -0.07 -19.80
N ALA A 66 10.78 -0.31 -21.05
CA ALA A 66 9.72 0.46 -21.69
C ALA A 66 8.37 0.25 -21.00
N ALA A 67 8.02 -1.00 -20.68
CA ALA A 67 6.80 -1.34 -19.96
C ALA A 67 6.79 -0.74 -18.55
N CYS A 68 7.92 -0.79 -17.86
CA CYS A 68 8.09 -0.17 -16.54
C CYS A 68 7.84 1.34 -16.60
N LYS A 69 8.47 2.05 -17.53
CA LYS A 69 8.34 3.51 -17.65
C LYS A 69 6.94 3.96 -18.09
N ALA A 70 6.24 3.11 -18.84
CA ALA A 70 4.85 3.35 -19.24
C ALA A 70 3.83 3.03 -18.14
N ALA A 71 4.23 2.27 -17.11
CA ALA A 71 3.35 1.94 -16.01
C ALA A 71 3.03 3.16 -15.16
N TYR A 72 1.84 3.15 -14.55
CA TYR A 72 1.42 4.16 -13.59
C TYR A 72 1.05 3.46 -12.28
N PRO A 73 2.02 3.25 -11.37
CA PRO A 73 1.76 2.58 -10.10
C PRO A 73 0.91 3.47 -9.19
N THR A 74 0.44 2.92 -8.08
CA THR A 74 -0.34 3.66 -7.08
C THR A 74 0.53 4.31 -6.01
N ALA A 75 1.84 4.08 -6.02
CA ALA A 75 2.77 4.72 -5.08
C ALA A 75 2.91 6.23 -5.29
N SER A 76 3.17 6.94 -4.19
CA SER A 76 3.54 8.35 -4.21
C SER A 76 4.92 8.58 -4.82
N PRO A 77 5.18 9.78 -5.36
CA PRO A 77 6.51 10.14 -5.88
C PRO A 77 7.61 10.00 -4.82
N GLY A 78 7.33 10.44 -3.58
CA GLY A 78 8.24 10.29 -2.45
C GLY A 78 8.60 8.82 -2.19
N TYR A 79 7.61 7.93 -2.11
CA TYR A 79 7.85 6.51 -1.89
C TYR A 79 8.67 5.87 -3.02
N LEU A 80 8.30 6.09 -4.29
CA LEU A 80 9.03 5.56 -5.46
C LEU A 80 10.51 5.95 -5.45
N ARG A 81 10.82 7.22 -5.16
CA ARG A 81 12.22 7.70 -5.11
C ARG A 81 13.03 7.05 -4.01
N GLN A 82 12.41 6.77 -2.86
CA GLN A 82 13.13 6.13 -1.75
C GLN A 82 13.30 4.62 -2.01
N MET A 83 12.29 3.97 -2.56
CA MET A 83 12.39 2.57 -3.01
C MET A 83 13.48 2.41 -4.07
N ALA A 84 13.58 3.34 -5.02
CA ALA A 84 14.63 3.36 -6.04
C ALA A 84 16.06 3.51 -5.49
N LYS A 85 16.22 3.93 -4.22
CA LYS A 85 17.52 3.94 -3.53
C LYS A 85 17.71 2.68 -2.69
N CYS A 86 16.70 2.32 -1.91
CA CYS A 86 16.82 1.23 -0.95
C CYS A 86 16.95 -0.13 -1.64
N PHE A 87 16.09 -0.42 -2.62
CA PHE A 87 16.01 -1.76 -3.22
C PHE A 87 17.30 -2.14 -3.95
N PRO A 88 17.88 -1.30 -4.84
CA PRO A 88 19.18 -1.58 -5.44
C PRO A 88 20.28 -1.81 -4.40
N ARG A 89 20.36 -0.95 -3.38
CA ARG A 89 21.39 -1.05 -2.34
C ARG A 89 21.27 -2.36 -1.56
N ARG A 90 20.05 -2.79 -1.20
CA ARG A 90 19.84 -4.05 -0.49
C ARG A 90 20.08 -5.26 -1.39
N LEU A 91 19.67 -5.21 -2.64
CA LEU A 91 19.92 -6.28 -3.61
C LEU A 91 21.42 -6.44 -3.89
N GLU A 92 22.14 -5.33 -4.10
CA GLU A 92 23.61 -5.32 -4.25
C GLU A 92 24.30 -5.87 -2.98
N ALA A 93 23.78 -5.56 -1.78
CA ALA A 93 24.32 -6.07 -0.51
C ALA A 93 24.02 -7.56 -0.26
N ALA A 94 22.90 -8.08 -0.78
CA ALA A 94 22.60 -9.51 -0.73
C ALA A 94 23.50 -10.33 -1.67
N GLY A 95 24.01 -9.73 -2.76
CA GLY A 95 24.89 -10.41 -3.70
C GLY A 95 24.19 -11.57 -4.41
N ASP A 96 24.87 -12.72 -4.48
CA ASP A 96 24.35 -13.95 -5.11
C ASP A 96 23.43 -14.77 -4.17
N ASP A 97 23.17 -14.29 -2.94
CA ASP A 97 22.21 -14.97 -2.08
C ASP A 97 20.83 -14.98 -2.75
N LYS A 98 20.14 -16.11 -2.62
CA LYS A 98 18.76 -16.27 -3.09
C LYS A 98 17.76 -15.51 -2.22
N THR A 99 18.12 -14.34 -1.72
CA THR A 99 17.23 -13.52 -0.91
C THR A 99 15.98 -13.20 -1.73
N ASP A 100 14.83 -13.50 -1.15
CA ASP A 100 13.56 -13.26 -1.79
C ASP A 100 13.38 -11.74 -2.02
N ARG A 101 13.04 -11.37 -3.25
CA ARG A 101 12.78 -9.97 -3.61
C ARG A 101 11.62 -9.41 -2.80
N ALA A 102 10.62 -10.22 -2.47
CA ALA A 102 9.51 -9.80 -1.61
C ALA A 102 10.02 -9.43 -0.20
N GLN A 103 10.99 -10.17 0.33
CA GLN A 103 11.64 -9.84 1.59
C GLN A 103 12.40 -8.52 1.49
N LEU A 104 13.20 -8.32 0.44
CA LEU A 104 13.93 -7.05 0.24
C LEU A 104 12.99 -5.84 0.13
N ILE A 105 11.85 -6.00 -0.54
CA ILE A 105 10.80 -4.97 -0.63
C ILE A 105 10.24 -4.68 0.76
N SER A 106 9.92 -5.71 1.55
CA SER A 106 9.41 -5.54 2.92
C SER A 106 10.38 -4.76 3.80
N GLU A 107 11.66 -5.13 3.77
CA GLU A 107 12.70 -4.45 4.55
C GLU A 107 12.92 -3.01 4.09
N CYS A 108 12.81 -2.77 2.78
CA CYS A 108 12.85 -1.42 2.25
C CYS A 108 11.61 -0.61 2.64
N ASN A 109 10.42 -1.20 2.68
CA ASN A 109 9.22 -0.51 3.16
C ASN A 109 9.44 0.03 4.57
N ASP A 110 9.86 -0.83 5.49
CA ASP A 110 10.12 -0.47 6.88
C ASP A 110 11.13 0.70 7.00
N GLU A 111 12.13 0.72 6.13
CA GLU A 111 13.13 1.80 6.09
C GLU A 111 12.60 3.10 5.48
N VAL A 112 11.90 3.03 4.34
CA VAL A 112 11.58 4.23 3.55
C VAL A 112 10.38 4.98 4.08
N ILE A 113 9.43 4.30 4.74
CA ILE A 113 8.18 4.89 5.22
C ILE A 113 8.46 6.09 6.14
N GLY A 114 9.44 5.98 7.04
CA GLY A 114 9.82 7.07 7.96
C GLY A 114 10.47 8.27 7.29
N SER A 115 10.85 8.16 6.00
CA SER A 115 11.51 9.22 5.23
C SER A 115 10.59 9.93 4.22
N ILE A 116 9.31 9.53 4.16
CA ILE A 116 8.32 10.13 3.27
C ILE A 116 7.83 11.44 3.91
N ASN A 117 8.09 12.54 3.22
CA ASN A 117 7.76 13.90 3.67
C ASN A 117 6.66 14.55 2.79
N GLU A 118 5.76 13.73 2.24
CA GLU A 118 4.60 14.21 1.50
C GLU A 118 3.61 14.89 2.48
N PRO A 119 3.02 16.04 2.14
CA PRO A 119 2.16 16.77 3.06
C PRO A 119 0.87 15.98 3.35
N GLU A 120 0.53 15.83 4.64
CA GLU A 120 -0.73 15.19 5.07
C GLU A 120 -1.98 15.90 4.52
N ALA A 121 -1.86 17.18 4.15
CA ALA A 121 -2.92 17.93 3.47
C ALA A 121 -3.35 17.27 2.15
N ALA A 122 -2.44 16.59 1.44
CA ALA A 122 -2.73 15.89 0.19
C ALA A 122 -3.55 14.61 0.37
N ALA A 123 -3.78 14.18 1.63
CA ALA A 123 -4.51 12.97 1.98
C ALA A 123 -5.77 13.23 2.83
N GLN A 124 -6.21 14.48 2.98
CA GLN A 124 -7.39 14.80 3.79
C GLN A 124 -8.63 14.03 3.33
N ASP A 125 -8.91 13.99 2.03
CA ASP A 125 -10.09 13.27 1.49
C ASP A 125 -10.11 11.79 1.90
N LEU A 126 -8.94 11.13 1.88
CA LEU A 126 -8.83 9.75 2.33
C LEU A 126 -9.04 9.60 3.84
N ILE A 127 -8.51 10.53 4.65
CA ILE A 127 -8.75 10.54 6.09
C ILE A 127 -10.25 10.76 6.39
N GLU A 128 -10.90 11.62 5.62
CA GLU A 128 -12.34 11.89 5.73
C GLU A 128 -13.18 10.67 5.36
N ALA A 129 -12.91 10.02 4.23
CA ALA A 129 -13.59 8.79 3.83
C ALA A 129 -13.44 7.68 4.89
N ARG A 130 -12.24 7.53 5.47
CA ARG A 130 -12.03 6.58 6.59
C ARG A 130 -12.91 6.91 7.79
N CYS A 131 -12.95 8.17 8.20
CA CYS A 131 -13.75 8.57 9.35
C CYS A 131 -15.26 8.53 9.08
N ALA A 132 -15.69 8.82 7.86
CA ALA A 132 -17.07 8.65 7.42
C ALA A 132 -17.49 7.17 7.46
N ARG A 133 -16.62 6.25 7.03
CA ARG A 133 -16.86 4.81 7.16
C ARG A 133 -16.95 4.38 8.62
N MET A 134 -15.99 4.76 9.47
CA MET A 134 -16.02 4.42 10.90
C MET A 134 -17.28 4.93 11.59
N PHE A 135 -17.75 6.12 11.22
CA PHE A 135 -19.03 6.63 11.71
C PHE A 135 -20.21 5.75 11.23
N ARG A 136 -20.28 5.45 9.93
CA ARG A 136 -21.37 4.66 9.35
C ARG A 136 -21.43 3.23 9.87
N CYS A 137 -20.28 2.57 10.04
CA CYS A 137 -20.21 1.13 10.29
C CYS A 137 -19.92 0.77 11.75
N GLU A 138 -19.27 1.66 12.51
CA GLU A 138 -18.85 1.40 13.89
C GLU A 138 -19.39 2.45 14.87
N ASN A 139 -20.17 3.43 14.38
CA ASN A 139 -20.72 4.55 15.16
C ASN A 139 -19.65 5.39 15.89
N VAL A 140 -18.43 5.45 15.34
CA VAL A 140 -17.34 6.29 15.88
C VAL A 140 -17.47 7.71 15.34
N PRO A 141 -17.59 8.74 16.19
CA PRO A 141 -17.68 10.12 15.73
C PRO A 141 -16.48 10.53 14.87
N ALA A 142 -16.72 11.27 13.78
CA ALA A 142 -15.65 11.68 12.86
C ALA A 142 -14.53 12.47 13.56
N ALA A 143 -14.86 13.30 14.55
CA ALA A 143 -13.87 14.04 15.34
C ALA A 143 -12.98 13.10 16.18
N GLU A 144 -13.55 12.04 16.76
CA GLU A 144 -12.81 11.04 17.50
C GLU A 144 -11.90 10.22 16.58
N CYS A 145 -12.40 9.83 15.41
CA CYS A 145 -11.59 9.17 14.38
C CYS A 145 -10.41 10.04 13.94
N LYS A 146 -10.64 11.31 13.59
CA LYS A 146 -9.56 12.24 13.20
C LYS A 146 -8.54 12.42 14.33
N ALA A 147 -9.00 12.58 15.58
CA ALA A 147 -8.13 12.65 16.74
C ALA A 147 -7.31 11.36 16.94
N GLY A 148 -7.92 10.18 16.76
CA GLY A 148 -7.23 8.90 16.78
C GLY A 148 -6.15 8.80 15.70
N PHE A 149 -6.45 9.23 14.48
CA PHE A 149 -5.49 9.25 13.37
C PHE A 149 -4.26 10.09 13.69
N THR A 150 -4.42 11.27 14.30
CA THR A 150 -3.28 12.14 14.69
C THR A 150 -2.37 11.54 15.77
N LYS A 151 -2.87 10.56 16.54
CA LYS A 151 -2.08 9.86 17.58
C LYS A 151 -1.27 8.69 17.05
N LEU A 152 -1.53 8.24 15.82
CA LEU A 152 -0.72 7.22 15.16
C LEU A 152 0.73 7.72 15.02
N ASP A 153 1.70 6.81 14.99
CA ASP A 153 3.07 7.19 14.65
C ASP A 153 3.13 7.68 13.19
N GLY A 154 4.17 8.47 12.87
CA GLY A 154 4.31 9.04 11.53
C GLY A 154 4.28 7.98 10.43
N SER A 155 4.90 6.82 10.68
CA SER A 155 4.94 5.69 9.77
C SER A 155 3.57 5.07 9.51
N GLN A 156 2.74 4.85 10.54
CA GLN A 156 1.37 4.38 10.34
C GLN A 156 0.56 5.40 9.53
N ARG A 157 0.70 6.70 9.80
CA ARG A 157 -0.02 7.72 9.03
C ARG A 157 0.37 7.67 7.55
N VAL A 158 1.66 7.58 7.24
CA VAL A 158 2.17 7.44 5.87
C VAL A 158 1.63 6.19 5.19
N LEU A 159 1.75 5.01 5.83
CA LEU A 159 1.26 3.73 5.30
C LEU A 159 -0.23 3.74 4.95
N LEU A 160 -1.00 4.50 5.71
CA LEU A 160 -2.43 4.60 5.54
C LEU A 160 -2.84 5.72 4.58
N THR A 161 -1.89 6.57 4.14
CA THR A 161 -2.21 7.75 3.34
C THR A 161 -1.18 8.06 2.26
N THR A 162 -0.07 8.70 2.62
CA THR A 162 0.85 9.35 1.70
C THR A 162 1.86 8.42 1.05
N VAL A 163 1.82 7.13 1.38
CA VAL A 163 2.49 6.08 0.58
C VAL A 163 1.86 5.95 -0.81
N TYR A 164 0.58 6.29 -0.95
CA TYR A 164 -0.16 6.25 -2.21
C TYR A 164 -0.11 7.61 -2.91
N ASN A 165 -0.17 7.66 -4.24
CA ASN A 165 -0.38 8.89 -5.02
C ASN A 165 -1.86 9.31 -5.02
N GLY A 166 -2.16 10.43 -5.67
CA GLY A 166 -3.52 10.99 -5.75
C GLY A 166 -4.54 10.00 -6.30
N ALA A 167 -4.20 9.26 -7.35
CA ALA A 167 -5.10 8.25 -7.93
C ALA A 167 -5.36 7.10 -6.96
N GLY A 168 -4.32 6.56 -6.32
CA GLY A 168 -4.46 5.51 -5.33
C GLY A 168 -5.28 5.96 -4.11
N ARG A 169 -5.04 7.17 -3.59
CA ARG A 169 -5.83 7.72 -2.48
C ARG A 169 -7.30 7.91 -2.84
N TYR A 170 -7.58 8.36 -4.07
CA TYR A 170 -8.95 8.48 -4.58
C TYR A 170 -9.64 7.11 -4.67
N GLU A 171 -8.99 6.11 -5.27
CA GLU A 171 -9.55 4.74 -5.37
C GLU A 171 -9.88 4.14 -4.00
N ILE A 172 -9.00 4.35 -3.01
CA ILE A 172 -9.26 3.90 -1.64
C ILE A 172 -10.43 4.66 -1.02
N ALA A 173 -10.46 5.99 -1.15
CA ALA A 173 -11.51 6.83 -0.58
C ALA A 173 -12.90 6.47 -1.15
N ASP A 174 -12.99 6.35 -2.47
CA ASP A 174 -14.22 5.97 -3.19
C ASP A 174 -14.72 4.58 -2.73
N CYS A 175 -13.81 3.61 -2.56
CA CYS A 175 -14.18 2.31 -2.02
C CYS A 175 -14.71 2.40 -0.58
N LEU A 176 -14.04 3.16 0.30
CA LEU A 176 -14.46 3.31 1.70
C LEU A 176 -15.84 3.97 1.84
N ASP A 177 -16.13 4.91 0.94
CA ASP A 177 -17.40 5.64 0.91
C ASP A 177 -18.55 4.76 0.40
N THR A 178 -18.29 3.93 -0.61
CA THR A 178 -19.34 3.17 -1.31
C THR A 178 -19.53 1.74 -0.77
N ALA A 179 -18.48 1.13 -0.22
CA ALA A 179 -18.55 -0.24 0.27
C ALA A 179 -19.47 -0.36 1.49
N SER A 180 -20.29 -1.40 1.50
CA SER A 180 -21.15 -1.77 2.64
C SER A 180 -20.33 -2.07 3.90
N CYS A 181 -20.98 -1.95 5.05
CA CYS A 181 -20.43 -2.40 6.32
C CYS A 181 -20.39 -3.94 6.36
N THR A 182 -19.42 -4.49 7.09
CA THR A 182 -19.12 -5.91 7.23
C THR A 182 -18.99 -6.28 8.69
N ASP A 183 -19.26 -7.54 9.05
CA ASP A 183 -19.11 -8.03 10.43
C ASP A 183 -17.67 -7.94 10.96
N ASN A 184 -16.70 -7.82 10.06
CA ASN A 184 -15.30 -7.53 10.36
C ASN A 184 -14.87 -6.27 9.60
N GLU A 185 -14.99 -5.10 10.23
CA GLU A 185 -14.67 -3.80 9.60
C GLU A 185 -13.19 -3.60 9.32
N ILE A 186 -12.30 -4.30 10.03
CA ILE A 186 -10.88 -4.30 9.71
C ILE A 186 -10.68 -4.92 8.33
N ALA A 187 -11.22 -6.13 8.11
CA ALA A 187 -11.16 -6.80 6.81
C ALA A 187 -11.89 -6.02 5.70
N GLY A 188 -13.03 -5.41 6.02
CA GLY A 188 -13.78 -4.56 5.08
C GLY A 188 -12.97 -3.36 4.60
N ARG A 189 -12.27 -2.67 5.50
CA ARG A 189 -11.34 -1.60 5.11
C ARG A 189 -10.14 -2.13 4.33
N ASP A 190 -9.52 -3.22 4.79
CA ASP A 190 -8.33 -3.78 4.14
C ASP A 190 -8.62 -4.20 2.69
N ALA A 191 -9.85 -4.66 2.41
CA ALA A 191 -10.32 -4.95 1.06
C ALA A 191 -10.32 -3.72 0.13
N CYS A 192 -10.52 -2.51 0.66
CA CYS A 192 -10.40 -1.27 -0.12
C CYS A 192 -8.95 -0.87 -0.40
N TYR A 193 -8.03 -1.16 0.53
CA TYR A 193 -6.61 -0.85 0.35
C TYR A 193 -5.93 -1.84 -0.60
N LYS A 194 -6.27 -3.12 -0.48
CA LYS A 194 -5.55 -4.22 -1.14
C LYS A 194 -5.32 -4.03 -2.65
N PRO A 195 -6.32 -3.69 -3.48
CA PRO A 195 -6.11 -3.52 -4.93
C PRO A 195 -5.14 -2.39 -5.27
N VAL A 196 -5.09 -1.36 -4.42
CA VAL A 196 -4.19 -0.22 -4.56
C VAL A 196 -2.81 -0.59 -4.05
N THR A 197 -2.69 -1.26 -2.91
CA THR A 197 -1.42 -1.76 -2.36
C THR A 197 -0.75 -2.79 -3.27
N ASP A 198 -1.51 -3.69 -3.91
CA ASP A 198 -0.98 -4.69 -4.84
C ASP A 198 -0.35 -4.05 -6.10
N LYS A 199 -0.67 -2.78 -6.39
CA LYS A 199 -0.14 -1.98 -7.51
C LYS A 199 0.86 -0.91 -7.06
N LEU A 200 1.31 -0.95 -5.81
CA LEU A 200 2.15 0.09 -5.21
C LEU A 200 3.49 0.22 -5.94
N LEU A 201 4.11 -0.91 -6.29
CA LEU A 201 5.33 -0.94 -7.09
C LEU A 201 5.09 -1.74 -8.36
N TRP A 202 5.74 -1.29 -9.43
CA TRP A 202 5.81 -2.06 -10.65
C TRP A 202 7.02 -3.00 -10.63
N PHE A 203 6.81 -4.27 -10.95
CA PHE A 203 7.84 -5.27 -11.19
C PHE A 203 7.51 -6.08 -12.45
N PRO A 204 8.51 -6.65 -13.16
CA PRO A 204 8.24 -7.64 -14.19
C PRO A 204 7.82 -8.95 -13.51
N TYR A 205 6.60 -9.41 -13.79
CA TYR A 205 6.14 -10.75 -13.45
C TYR A 205 6.30 -11.70 -14.63
#